data_AF-A0A8H4M710-F1
#
_entry.id   AF-A0A8H4M710-F1
#
_cell.length_a   1.000
_cell.length_b   1.000
_cell.length_c   1.000
_cell.angle_alpha   90.00
_cell.angle_beta   90.00
_cell.angle_gamma   90.00
#
_symmetry.space_group_name_H-M   'P 1'
#
loop_
_entity.id
_entity.type
_entity.pdbx_description
1 polymer ?
#
loop_
_entity_poly.entity_id
_entity_poly.type
_entity_poly.pdbx_seq_one_letter_code
_entity_poly.pdbx_strand_id
1 'polypeptide(L)'
;MSTENRPEILLLSLAYVDFLDDMYKSLFNKLVESARLKRVKKANVALRYLDTNNPKAIIISDQGLTDPRHNEVLQKVQAYIHSGGLAIVGLHFPNFVSWDVFDRFFDFGFGLPWKAGDYTRNDFAVNPSCVLPQDIESSSLPALPYTKDEGPPCQGDSAS
;
A
#
# COMPACT_ATOMS: atom_id res chain seq x y z
N MET A 1 17.66 21.81 16.04
CA MET A 1 16.20 21.80 16.25
C MET A 1 15.91 20.89 17.42
N SER A 2 15.21 21.37 18.45
CA SER A 2 14.85 20.56 19.62
C SER A 2 14.03 19.34 19.17
N THR A 3 14.30 18.19 19.78
CA THR A 3 13.58 16.93 19.53
C THR A 3 12.10 17.00 19.92
N GLU A 4 11.70 18.02 20.69
CA GLU A 4 10.34 18.21 21.19
C GLU A 4 9.33 18.67 20.13
N ASN A 5 9.77 19.27 19.01
CA ASN A 5 8.86 19.81 17.99
C ASN A 5 8.68 18.93 16.74
N ARG A 6 9.18 17.69 16.75
CA ARG A 6 9.02 16.80 15.58
C ARG A 6 7.59 16.25 15.51
N PRO A 7 6.95 16.22 14.32
CA PRO A 7 5.63 15.62 14.16
C PRO A 7 5.67 14.14 14.57
N GLU A 8 4.61 13.67 15.23
CA GLU A 8 4.47 12.24 15.53
C GLU A 8 3.81 11.52 14.35
N ILE A 9 4.36 10.36 13.97
CA ILE A 9 3.75 9.42 13.04
C ILE A 9 3.44 8.14 13.81
N LEU A 10 2.18 7.71 13.77
CA LEU A 10 1.75 6.44 14.34
C LEU A 10 1.95 5.33 13.29
N LEU A 11 2.76 4.33 13.60
CA LEU A 11 2.80 3.07 12.86
C LEU A 11 1.83 2.10 13.53
N LEU A 12 0.73 1.79 12.85
CA LEU A 12 -0.28 0.86 13.32
C LEU A 12 0.00 -0.53 12.71
N SER A 13 0.45 -1.45 13.55
CA SER A 13 0.95 -2.77 13.15
C SER A 13 0.27 -3.90 13.95
N LEU A 14 -1.03 -4.10 13.74
CA LEU A 14 -1.85 -5.02 14.55
C LEU A 14 -1.62 -6.51 14.20
N ALA A 15 -0.99 -6.80 13.06
CA ALA A 15 -0.56 -8.14 12.65
C ALA A 15 0.97 -8.18 12.44
N TYR A 16 1.71 -7.51 13.33
CA TYR A 16 3.15 -7.30 13.20
C TYR A 16 3.95 -8.60 13.13
N VAL A 17 4.94 -8.61 12.23
CA VAL A 17 5.96 -9.64 12.06
C VAL A 17 7.34 -8.99 11.99
N ASP A 18 8.37 -9.63 12.55
CA ASP A 18 9.68 -8.98 12.79
C ASP A 18 10.39 -8.51 11.53
N PHE A 19 10.31 -9.28 10.44
CA PHE A 19 10.98 -8.92 9.18
C PHE A 19 10.40 -7.66 8.52
N LEU A 20 9.28 -7.10 9.00
CA LEU A 20 8.80 -5.78 8.58
C LEU A 20 9.86 -4.72 8.85
N ASP A 21 10.51 -4.78 10.02
CA ASP A 21 11.52 -3.80 10.43
C ASP A 21 12.80 -3.94 9.64
N ASP A 22 13.18 -5.17 9.30
CA ASP A 22 14.33 -5.42 8.44
C ASP A 22 14.07 -4.95 7.00
N MET A 23 12.91 -5.27 6.44
CA MET A 23 12.57 -4.95 5.05
C MET A 23 12.42 -3.45 4.81
N TYR A 24 11.89 -2.71 5.80
CA TYR A 24 11.67 -1.26 5.70
C TYR A 24 12.63 -0.43 6.57
N LYS A 25 13.74 -1.03 7.03
CA LYS A 25 14.74 -0.36 7.88
C LYS A 25 15.20 0.98 7.34
N SER A 26 15.52 1.05 6.05
CA SER A 26 15.98 2.28 5.41
C SER A 26 14.91 3.38 5.44
N LEU A 27 13.64 3.02 5.21
CA LEU A 27 12.52 3.94 5.30
C LEU A 27 12.32 4.45 6.73
N PHE A 28 12.32 3.56 7.72
CA PHE A 28 12.15 3.95 9.12
C PHE A 28 13.28 4.83 9.62
N ASN A 29 14.53 4.54 9.23
CA ASN A 29 15.69 5.38 9.55
C ASN A 29 15.53 6.80 9.00
N LYS A 30 15.10 6.95 7.75
CA LYS A 30 14.83 8.28 7.16
C LYS A 30 13.67 9.00 7.84
N LEU A 31 12.62 8.27 8.23
CA LEU A 31 11.48 8.88 8.90
C LEU A 31 11.85 9.41 10.29
N VAL A 32 12.68 8.70 11.07
CA VAL A 32 13.06 9.16 12.42
C VAL A 32 13.96 10.40 12.42
N GLU A 33 14.61 10.72 11.30
CA GLU A 33 15.36 11.97 11.14
C GLU A 33 14.45 13.21 11.21
N SER A 34 13.20 13.09 10.77
CA SER A 34 12.25 14.22 10.65
C SER A 34 10.99 14.10 11.52
N ALA A 35 10.65 12.91 11.99
CA ALA A 35 9.44 12.63 12.76
C ALA A 35 9.71 11.75 13.99
N ARG A 36 8.81 11.79 14.96
CA ARG A 36 8.80 10.83 16.08
C ARG A 36 7.92 9.65 15.70
N LEU A 37 8.52 8.48 15.51
CA LEU A 37 7.78 7.28 15.14
C LEU A 37 7.31 6.56 16.39
N LYS A 38 6.00 6.34 16.50
CA LYS A 38 5.40 5.53 17.56
C LYS A 38 4.73 4.32 16.95
N ARG A 39 5.19 3.12 17.32
CA ARG A 39 4.56 1.88 16.86
C ARG A 39 3.58 1.33 17.87
N VAL A 40 2.43 0.89 17.39
CA VAL A 40 1.43 0.20 18.19
C VAL A 40 1.10 -1.15 17.58
N LYS A 41 1.25 -2.20 18.39
CA LYS A 41 1.07 -3.61 17.97
C LYS A 41 -0.16 -4.30 18.57
N LYS A 42 -0.94 -3.59 19.39
CA LYS A 42 -2.10 -4.14 20.12
C LYS A 42 -3.29 -3.20 20.01
N ALA A 43 -4.48 -3.78 19.80
CA ALA A 43 -5.71 -3.02 19.58
C ALA A 43 -6.06 -2.09 20.76
N ASN A 44 -6.04 -2.59 22.00
CA ASN A 44 -6.34 -1.78 23.19
C ASN A 44 -5.38 -0.58 23.37
N VAL A 45 -4.10 -0.76 23.01
CA VAL A 45 -3.11 0.33 23.03
C VAL A 45 -3.40 1.34 21.92
N ALA A 46 -3.85 0.88 20.75
CA ALA A 46 -4.21 1.74 19.63
C ALA A 46 -5.43 2.61 19.97
N LEU A 47 -6.47 2.01 20.53
CA LEU A 47 -7.67 2.73 20.98
C LEU A 47 -7.32 3.84 21.98
N ARG A 48 -6.63 3.49 23.07
CA ARG A 48 -6.20 4.46 24.09
C ARG A 48 -5.33 5.57 23.51
N TYR A 49 -4.46 5.23 22.55
CA TYR A 49 -3.62 6.22 21.90
C TYR A 49 -4.45 7.20 21.05
N LEU A 50 -5.34 6.69 20.20
CA LEU A 50 -6.18 7.50 19.31
C LEU A 50 -7.20 8.36 20.08
N ASP A 51 -7.57 7.98 21.31
CA ASP A 51 -8.43 8.78 22.18
C ASP A 51 -7.74 10.02 22.78
N THR A 52 -6.42 9.99 22.90
CA THR A 52 -5.66 10.99 23.67
C THR A 52 -4.60 11.73 22.86
N ASN A 53 -4.38 11.33 21.61
CA ASN A 53 -3.33 11.87 20.75
C ASN A 53 -3.87 12.13 19.36
N ASN A 54 -3.28 13.10 18.67
CA ASN A 54 -3.58 13.43 17.28
C ASN A 54 -2.29 13.42 16.45
N PRO A 55 -1.82 12.24 15.99
CA PRO A 55 -0.60 12.16 15.21
C PRO A 55 -0.73 12.95 13.90
N LYS A 56 0.40 13.38 13.34
CA LYS A 56 0.44 14.05 12.04
C LYS A 56 -0.01 13.13 10.90
N ALA A 57 0.29 11.84 11.03
CA ALA A 57 -0.17 10.79 10.12
C ALA A 57 -0.22 9.44 10.83
N ILE A 58 -1.08 8.55 10.32
CA ILE A 58 -1.12 7.13 10.66
C ILE A 58 -0.63 6.33 9.46
N ILE A 59 0.37 5.47 9.64
CA ILE A 59 0.78 4.47 8.66
C ILE A 59 0.18 3.14 9.10
N ILE A 60 -0.74 2.61 8.32
CA ILE A 60 -1.30 1.25 8.46
C ILE A 60 -0.32 0.31 7.76
N SER A 61 0.52 -0.34 8.55
CA SER A 61 1.71 -1.03 8.03
C SER A 61 1.49 -2.50 7.66
N ASP A 62 0.40 -3.10 8.13
CA ASP A 62 0.09 -4.52 7.94
C ASP A 62 -1.42 -4.75 7.87
N GLN A 63 -1.81 -5.98 7.54
CA GLN A 63 -3.19 -6.42 7.34
C GLN A 63 -4.05 -6.39 8.61
N GLY A 64 -3.50 -6.07 9.78
CA GLY A 64 -4.21 -6.30 11.03
C GLY A 64 -5.55 -5.57 11.15
N LEU A 65 -5.73 -4.42 10.50
CA LEU A 65 -7.02 -3.70 10.47
C LEU A 65 -8.12 -4.39 9.62
N THR A 66 -7.77 -5.34 8.77
CA THR A 66 -8.78 -6.11 8.01
C THR A 66 -9.44 -7.18 8.86
N ASP A 67 -8.90 -7.49 10.04
CA ASP A 67 -9.47 -8.46 10.96
C ASP A 67 -10.68 -7.88 11.69
N PRO A 68 -11.86 -8.53 11.64
CA PRO A 68 -13.06 -8.06 12.34
C PRO A 68 -12.87 -7.82 13.84
N ARG A 69 -11.92 -8.52 14.49
CA ARG A 69 -11.58 -8.31 15.91
C ARG A 69 -11.01 -6.92 16.19
N HIS A 70 -10.54 -6.21 15.16
CA HIS A 70 -9.99 -4.86 15.26
C HIS A 70 -10.92 -3.78 14.68
N ASN A 71 -12.20 -4.10 14.46
CA ASN A 71 -13.18 -3.17 13.88
C ASN A 71 -13.31 -1.86 14.68
N GLU A 72 -13.20 -1.91 16.00
CA GLU A 72 -13.22 -0.70 16.83
C GLU A 72 -12.01 0.22 16.54
N VAL A 73 -10.84 -0.36 16.28
CA VAL A 73 -9.65 0.41 15.87
C VAL A 73 -9.86 1.00 14.48
N LEU A 74 -10.44 0.24 13.55
CA LEU A 74 -10.80 0.73 12.22
C LEU A 74 -11.73 1.94 12.32
N GLN A 75 -12.77 1.87 13.15
CA GLN A 75 -13.70 2.98 13.39
C GLN A 75 -13.00 4.22 13.95
N LYS A 76 -12.04 4.06 14.87
CA LYS A 76 -11.23 5.18 15.37
C LYS A 76 -10.35 5.80 14.27
N VAL A 77 -9.77 4.98 13.40
CA VAL A 77 -8.99 5.46 12.26
C VAL A 77 -9.88 6.19 11.24
N GLN A 78 -11.07 5.67 10.94
CA GLN A 78 -12.06 6.36 10.11
C GLN A 78 -12.43 7.72 10.71
N ALA A 79 -12.75 7.78 12.00
CA ALA A 79 -13.08 9.03 12.68
C ALA A 79 -11.92 10.05 12.64
N TYR A 80 -10.68 9.58 12.80
CA TYR A 80 -9.47 10.40 12.64
C TYR A 80 -9.38 10.99 11.23
N ILE A 81 -9.60 10.19 10.18
CA ILE A 81 -9.59 10.65 8.78
C ILE A 81 -10.72 11.67 8.53
N HIS A 82 -11.94 11.37 8.97
CA HIS A 82 -13.08 12.28 8.83
C HIS A 82 -12.87 13.63 9.54
N SER A 83 -12.02 13.66 10.56
CA SER A 83 -11.62 14.88 11.28
C SER A 83 -10.47 15.64 10.61
N GLY A 84 -10.06 15.25 9.39
CA GLY A 84 -8.98 15.86 8.62
C GLY A 84 -7.60 15.22 8.84
N GLY A 85 -7.55 14.08 9.51
CA GLY A 85 -6.33 13.29 9.69
C GLY A 85 -5.84 12.62 8.40
N LEU A 86 -4.55 12.25 8.36
CA LEU A 86 -3.94 11.57 7.23
C LEU A 86 -3.63 10.11 7.57
N ALA A 87 -4.23 9.17 6.84
CA ALA A 87 -3.87 7.77 6.91
C ALA A 87 -3.19 7.31 5.61
N ILE A 88 -2.14 6.52 5.74
CA ILE A 88 -1.38 5.92 4.64
C ILE A 88 -1.42 4.41 4.82
N VAL A 89 -1.99 3.69 3.85
CA VAL A 89 -2.00 2.22 3.83
C VAL A 89 -0.85 1.73 2.96
N GLY A 90 0.00 0.84 3.49
CA GLY A 90 1.13 0.32 2.71
C GLY A 90 2.00 -0.67 3.48
N LEU A 91 3.25 -0.80 3.04
CA LEU A 91 4.24 -1.73 3.61
C LEU A 91 3.81 -3.20 3.46
N HIS A 92 3.65 -3.93 4.57
CA HIS A 92 3.20 -5.31 4.54
C HIS A 92 1.72 -5.45 4.18
N PHE A 93 0.90 -4.42 4.36
CA PHE A 93 -0.55 -4.51 4.12
C PHE A 93 -0.92 -5.26 2.82
N PRO A 94 -0.50 -4.82 1.61
CA PRO A 94 -0.93 -5.47 0.38
C PRO A 94 -0.39 -6.90 0.19
N ASN A 95 0.65 -7.28 0.93
CA ASN A 95 1.30 -8.58 0.78
C ASN A 95 0.62 -9.70 1.58
N PHE A 96 -0.15 -9.35 2.62
CA PHE A 96 -0.74 -10.30 3.57
C PHE A 96 -2.27 -10.25 3.63
N VAL A 97 -2.90 -9.55 2.69
CA VAL A 97 -4.36 -9.46 2.56
C VAL A 97 -4.79 -10.26 1.32
N SER A 98 -5.81 -11.11 1.46
CA SER A 98 -6.44 -11.78 0.29
C SER A 98 -7.21 -10.76 -0.54
N TRP A 99 -7.36 -11.02 -1.84
CA TRP A 99 -7.94 -10.04 -2.77
C TRP A 99 -9.35 -9.60 -2.38
N ASP A 100 -10.21 -10.54 -1.96
CA ASP A 100 -11.57 -10.25 -1.50
C ASP A 100 -11.59 -9.40 -0.22
N VAL A 101 -10.62 -9.61 0.69
CA VAL A 101 -10.49 -8.84 1.92
C VAL A 101 -9.95 -7.44 1.63
N PHE A 102 -9.01 -7.30 0.69
CA PHE A 102 -8.47 -6.01 0.26
C PHE A 102 -9.58 -5.12 -0.29
N ASP A 103 -10.35 -5.65 -1.23
CA ASP A 103 -11.48 -4.98 -1.86
C ASP A 103 -12.49 -4.51 -0.81
N ARG A 104 -12.92 -5.43 0.07
CA ARG A 104 -13.87 -5.11 1.14
C ARG A 104 -13.33 -4.07 2.12
N PHE A 105 -12.03 -4.12 2.42
CA PHE A 105 -11.41 -3.17 3.34
C PHE A 105 -11.47 -1.74 2.81
N PHE A 106 -11.16 -1.53 1.53
CA PHE A 106 -11.24 -0.18 0.95
C PHE A 106 -12.68 0.27 0.69
N ASP A 107 -13.54 -0.64 0.21
CA ASP A 107 -14.94 -0.33 -0.07
C ASP A 107 -15.71 -0.03 1.22
N PHE A 108 -15.81 -0.97 2.15
CA PHE A 108 -16.57 -0.79 3.39
C PHE A 108 -15.83 0.04 4.44
N GLY A 109 -14.50 -0.05 4.48
CA GLY A 109 -13.69 0.66 5.48
C GLY A 109 -13.43 2.12 5.12
N PHE A 110 -13.43 2.50 3.85
CA PHE A 110 -13.11 3.89 3.46
C PHE A 110 -14.00 4.45 2.35
N GLY A 111 -14.96 3.70 1.80
CA GLY A 111 -15.79 4.13 0.68
C GLY A 111 -14.99 4.28 -0.62
N LEU A 112 -13.86 3.56 -0.75
CA LEU A 112 -12.97 3.66 -1.89
C LEU A 112 -13.18 2.44 -2.81
N PRO A 113 -13.43 2.64 -4.12
CA PRO A 113 -13.71 1.55 -5.06
C PRO A 113 -12.43 0.82 -5.49
N TRP A 114 -11.42 0.74 -4.62
CA TRP A 114 -10.12 0.17 -4.93
C TRP A 114 -10.21 -1.35 -4.97
N LYS A 115 -9.47 -1.92 -5.91
CA LYS A 115 -9.42 -3.36 -6.16
C LYS A 115 -8.00 -3.87 -6.08
N ALA A 116 -7.85 -5.08 -5.54
CA ALA A 116 -6.57 -5.77 -5.60
C ALA A 116 -6.16 -5.94 -7.07
N GLY A 117 -4.95 -5.51 -7.40
CA GLY A 117 -4.39 -5.69 -8.73
C GLY A 117 -3.72 -7.06 -8.86
N ASP A 118 -3.69 -7.58 -10.08
CA ASP A 118 -2.92 -8.78 -10.40
C ASP A 118 -1.43 -8.55 -10.10
N TYR A 119 -0.85 -9.42 -9.28
CA TYR A 119 0.59 -9.45 -9.07
C TYR A 119 1.21 -10.56 -9.93
N THR A 120 1.54 -10.21 -11.17
CA THR A 120 2.26 -11.12 -12.07
C THR A 120 3.70 -10.64 -12.23
N ARG A 121 4.67 -11.54 -12.02
CA ARG A 121 6.03 -11.38 -12.52
C ARG A 121 6.10 -11.95 -13.93
N ASN A 122 5.34 -11.37 -14.83
CA ASN A 122 5.38 -11.73 -16.24
C ASN A 122 6.40 -10.85 -16.95
N ASP A 123 7.18 -11.50 -17.80
CA ASP A 123 7.98 -10.83 -18.81
C ASP A 123 7.02 -10.33 -19.91
N PHE A 124 7.04 -9.04 -20.20
CA PHE A 124 6.26 -8.46 -21.29
C PHE A 124 7.15 -8.31 -22.52
N ALA A 125 6.77 -8.96 -23.62
CA ALA A 125 7.40 -8.78 -24.92
C ALA A 125 6.55 -7.84 -25.79
N VAL A 126 7.20 -7.13 -26.72
CA VAL A 126 6.47 -6.51 -27.82
C VAL A 126 5.83 -7.62 -28.64
N ASN A 127 4.52 -7.55 -28.83
CA ASN A 127 3.84 -8.46 -29.75
C ASN A 127 4.31 -8.15 -31.18
N PRO A 128 5.00 -9.07 -31.87
CA PRO A 128 5.55 -8.82 -33.20
C PRO A 128 4.47 -8.60 -34.27
N SER A 129 3.22 -8.97 -33.96
CA SER A 129 2.08 -8.78 -34.86
C SER A 129 1.48 -7.37 -34.77
N CYS A 130 1.99 -6.49 -33.90
CA CYS A 130 1.44 -5.16 -33.67
C CYS A 130 2.44 -4.07 -34.07
N VAL A 131 1.94 -2.95 -34.57
CA VAL A 131 2.77 -1.83 -35.05
C VAL A 131 3.00 -0.85 -33.90
N LEU A 132 4.26 -0.55 -33.61
CA LEU A 132 4.61 0.51 -32.66
C LEU A 132 4.30 1.89 -33.26
N PRO A 133 3.90 2.89 -32.46
CA PRO A 133 3.77 4.28 -32.93
C PRO A 133 5.07 4.76 -33.61
N GLN A 134 4.95 5.64 -34.62
CA GLN A 134 6.07 6.07 -35.45
C GLN A 134 7.29 6.60 -34.68
N ASP A 135 7.08 7.14 -33.48
CA ASP A 135 8.14 7.74 -32.66
C ASP A 135 8.75 6.77 -31.63
N ILE A 136 8.40 5.48 -31.67
CA ILE A 136 8.92 4.46 -30.75
C ILE A 136 9.73 3.41 -31.50
N GLU A 137 11.05 3.47 -31.29
CA GLU A 137 11.98 2.45 -31.74
C GLU A 137 11.87 1.20 -30.85
N SER A 138 11.72 0.01 -31.43
CA SER A 138 11.64 -1.25 -30.68
C SER A 138 12.87 -1.51 -29.79
N SER A 139 14.04 -1.04 -30.24
CA SER A 139 15.30 -1.10 -29.50
C SER A 139 15.34 -0.25 -28.23
N SER A 140 14.41 0.71 -28.08
CA SER A 140 14.29 1.53 -26.87
C SER A 140 13.52 0.84 -25.76
N LEU A 141 12.84 -0.27 -26.06
CA LEU A 141 12.04 -1.02 -25.10
C LEU A 141 12.91 -1.99 -24.30
N PRO A 142 12.55 -2.29 -23.03
CA PRO A 142 13.30 -3.22 -22.20
C PRO A 142 13.41 -4.60 -22.89
N ALA A 143 14.64 -5.07 -23.11
CA ALA A 143 14.88 -6.39 -23.65
C ALA A 143 14.51 -7.45 -22.60
N LEU A 144 13.76 -8.48 -23.01
CA LEU A 144 13.47 -9.61 -22.14
C LEU A 144 14.69 -10.52 -21.97
N PRO A 145 14.93 -11.07 -20.77
CA PRO A 145 16.00 -12.02 -20.55
C PRO A 145 15.74 -13.40 -21.19
N TYR A 146 14.50 -13.74 -21.58
CA TYR A 146 14.16 -15.00 -22.24
C TYR A 146 13.01 -14.86 -23.24
N THR A 147 13.16 -15.50 -24.41
CA THR A 147 12.12 -15.67 -25.44
C THR A 147 11.17 -16.79 -25.04
N LYS A 148 9.89 -16.49 -24.85
CA LYS A 148 8.81 -17.48 -24.92
C LYS A 148 7.73 -17.03 -25.88
N ASP A 149 7.16 -18.04 -26.53
CA ASP A 149 6.37 -17.99 -27.75
C ASP A 149 5.12 -17.10 -27.72
N GLU A 150 4.77 -16.73 -28.95
CA GLU A 150 3.66 -15.95 -29.51
C GLU A 150 2.43 -15.71 -28.60
N GLY A 151 2.22 -14.43 -28.26
CA GLY A 151 0.99 -13.94 -27.65
C GLY A 151 -0.18 -13.83 -28.65
N PRO A 152 -1.42 -13.66 -28.17
CA PRO A 152 -2.61 -13.59 -29.02
C PRO A 152 -2.56 -12.41 -30.02
N PRO A 153 -3.20 -12.52 -31.19
CA PRO A 153 -3.21 -11.46 -32.20
C PRO A 153 -3.93 -10.20 -31.71
N CYS A 154 -3.40 -9.02 -32.07
CA CYS A 154 -4.03 -7.73 -31.78
C CYS A 154 -5.44 -7.69 -32.43
N GLN A 155 -6.49 -7.60 -31.61
CA GLN A 155 -7.84 -7.28 -32.11
C GLN A 155 -7.84 -5.79 -32.44
N GLY A 156 -7.93 -5.48 -33.74
CA GLY A 156 -8.11 -4.12 -34.20
C GLY A 156 -9.54 -3.66 -33.95
N ASP A 157 -9.69 -2.53 -33.26
CA ASP A 157 -10.94 -1.77 -33.30
C ASP A 157 -11.20 -1.39 -34.75
N SER A 158 -12.14 -2.10 -35.37
CA SER A 158 -12.72 -1.71 -36.65
C SER A 158 -13.61 -0.50 -36.37
N ALA A 159 -13.02 0.69 -36.41
CA ALA A 159 -13.77 1.92 -36.53
C ALA A 159 -14.26 2.05 -37.98
N SER A 160 -15.58 1.89 -38.13
CA SER A 160 -16.46 2.20 -39.28
C SER A 160 -16.38 1.30 -40.51
#